data_AF-A0A0H4A3J3-F1
#
_entry.id   AF-A0A0H4A3J3-F1
#
_cell.length_a   1.000
_cell.length_b   1.000
_cell.length_c   1.000
_cell.angle_alpha   90.00
_cell.angle_beta   90.00
_cell.angle_gamma   90.00
#
_symmetry.space_group_name_H-M   'P 1'
#
loop_
_entity.id
_entity.type
_entity.pdbx_description
1 polymer ?
#
loop_
_entity_poly.entity_id
_entity_poly.type
_entity_poly.pdbx_seq_one_letter_code
_entity_poly.pdbx_strand_id
1 'polypeptide(L)' 'MNDQYAMVFFFRSDCAYCHAFAPTLKQFTQANSLPTYAFTLDGKSMDQFPVPIPATPEVSQLFFDNPRSITVPATF' A
#
# COMPACT_ATOMS: atom_id res chain seq x y z
N MET A 1 26.69 2.43 -1.26
CA MET A 1 25.34 2.24 -1.80
C MET A 1 24.39 2.74 -0.74
N ASN A 2 23.63 3.82 -1.00
CA ASN A 2 22.58 4.21 -0.07
C ASN A 2 21.42 3.23 -0.33
N ASP A 3 21.20 2.29 0.59
CA ASP A 3 20.03 1.41 0.56
C ASP A 3 18.79 2.26 0.81
N GLN A 4 18.20 2.77 -0.27
CA GLN A 4 16.98 3.59 -0.21
C GLN A 4 15.79 2.66 -0.02
N TYR A 5 15.32 2.55 1.23
CA TYR A 5 14.10 1.80 1.56
C TYR A 5 12.85 2.61 1.21
N ALA A 6 11.79 1.90 0.84
CA ALA A 6 10.46 2.44 0.64
C ALA A 6 9.44 1.53 1.33
N MET A 7 8.37 2.10 1.85
CA MET A 7 7.23 1.32 2.34
C MET A 7 6.30 1.00 1.19
N VAL A 8 5.90 -0.26 1.06
CA VAL A 8 4.86 -0.66 0.11
C VAL A 8 3.56 -0.89 0.88
N PHE A 9 2.43 -0.45 0.35
CA PHE A 9 1.13 -0.58 1.01
C PHE A 9 0.04 -1.01 0.02
N PHE A 10 -0.52 -2.19 0.20
CA PHE A 10 -1.66 -2.67 -0.57
C PHE A 10 -2.96 -2.47 0.20
N PHE A 11 -3.97 -1.91 -0.47
CA PHE A 11 -5.28 -1.62 0.12
C PHE A 11 -6.43 -1.77 -0.87
N ARG A 12 -7.65 -1.72 -0.33
CA ARG A 12 -8.90 -1.51 -1.07
C ARG A 12 -9.66 -0.34 -0.47
N SER A 13 -10.35 0.44 -1.28
CA SER A 13 -11.13 1.59 -0.78
C SER A 13 -12.33 1.18 0.08
N ASP A 14 -12.84 -0.04 -0.05
CA ASP A 14 -13.96 -0.58 0.73
C ASP A 14 -13.55 -1.33 2.00
N CYS A 15 -12.25 -1.35 2.32
CA CYS A 15 -11.69 -2.06 3.47
C CYS A 15 -11.58 -1.17 4.71
N ALA A 16 -12.42 -1.42 5.73
CA ALA A 16 -12.43 -0.62 6.97
C ALA A 16 -11.09 -0.62 7.72
N TYR A 17 -10.40 -1.76 7.78
CA TYR A 17 -9.07 -1.86 8.40
C TYR A 17 -8.01 -1.05 7.65
N CYS A 18 -8.15 -0.92 6.33
CA CYS A 18 -7.25 -0.12 5.51
C CYS A 18 -7.39 1.36 5.87
N HIS A 19 -8.62 1.85 6.01
CA HIS A 19 -8.90 3.22 6.49
C HIS A 19 -8.39 3.48 7.90
N ALA A 20 -8.53 2.51 8.80
CA ALA A 20 -8.02 2.65 10.17
C ALA A 20 -6.48 2.68 10.22
N PHE A 21 -5.82 1.90 9.37
CA PHE A 21 -4.35 1.77 9.37
C PHE A 21 -3.63 2.91 8.63
N ALA A 22 -4.21 3.40 7.54
CA ALA A 22 -3.58 4.37 6.64
C ALA A 22 -3.03 5.65 7.32
N PRO A 23 -3.70 6.27 8.31
CA PRO A 23 -3.14 7.41 9.05
C PRO A 23 -1.84 7.07 9.78
N THR A 24 -1.78 5.90 10.41
CA THR A 24 -0.62 5.44 11.18
C THR A 24 0.57 5.22 10.24
N LEU A 25 0.34 4.55 9.11
CA LEU A 25 1.38 4.34 8.11
C LEU A 25 1.92 5.67 7.57
N LYS A 26 1.04 6.61 7.22
CA LYS A 26 1.44 7.92 6.68
C LYS A 26 2.29 8.72 7.67
N GLN A 27 1.90 8.72 8.96
CA GLN A 27 2.69 9.38 10.00
C GLN A 27 4.06 8.71 10.16
N PHE A 28 4.12 7.38 10.16
CA PHE A 28 5.38 6.63 10.25
C PHE A 28 6.31 6.95 9.08
N THR A 29 5.83 6.94 7.84
CA THR A 29 6.68 7.17 6.67
C THR A 29 7.16 8.61 6.59
N GLN A 30 6.32 9.58 6.97
CA GLN A 30 6.72 10.98 7.10
C GLN A 30 7.80 11.20 8.16
N ALA A 31 7.64 10.59 9.34
CA ALA A 31 8.61 10.74 10.44
C ALA A 31 9.99 10.15 10.10
N ASN A 32 10.02 9.09 9.28
CA ASN A 32 11.25 8.39 8.89
C ASN A 32 11.79 8.81 7.51
N SER A 33 11.19 9.82 6.86
CA SER A 33 11.53 10.21 5.49
C SER A 33 11.52 9.04 4.49
N LEU A 34 10.59 8.10 4.66
CA LEU A 34 10.44 6.94 3.79
C LEU A 34 9.43 7.24 2.68
N PRO A 35 9.78 7.05 1.40
CA PRO A 35 8.79 7.05 0.34
C PRO A 35 7.77 5.92 0.56
N THR A 36 6.53 6.12 0.10
CA THR A 36 5.46 5.13 0.19
C THR A 36 4.86 4.84 -1.18
N TYR A 37 4.83 3.56 -1.58
CA TYR A 37 4.10 3.09 -2.76
C TYR A 37 2.77 2.49 -2.32
N ALA A 38 1.69 3.26 -2.48
CA ALA A 38 0.33 2.82 -2.14
C ALA A 38 -0.35 2.20 -3.37
N PHE A 39 -0.53 0.88 -3.35
CA PHE A 39 -1.21 0.10 -4.37
C PHE A 39 -2.68 -0.15 -4.01
N THR A 40 -3.59 0.18 -4.92
CA THR A 40 -5.02 -0.12 -4.79
C THR A 40 -5.37 -1.39 -5.58
N LEU A 41 -6.09 -2.32 -4.94
CA LEU A 41 -6.60 -3.53 -5.60
C LEU A 41 -7.95 -3.29 -6.31
N ASP A 42 -8.65 -2.20 -6.00
CA ASP A 42 -9.98 -1.87 -6.55
C ASP A 42 -9.97 -0.61 -7.45
N GLY A 43 -8.78 -0.03 -7.69
CA GLY A 43 -8.58 1.13 -8.55
C GLY A 43 -9.05 2.45 -7.95
N LYS A 44 -9.43 2.45 -6.67
CA LYS A 44 -10.01 3.61 -5.98
C LYS A 44 -9.06 4.19 -4.95
N SER A 45 -9.18 5.49 -4.72
CA SER A 45 -8.43 6.23 -3.72
C SER A 45 -9.04 6.14 -2.32
N MET A 46 -8.28 6.64 -1.34
CA MET A 46 -8.74 6.84 0.03
C MET A 46 -8.13 8.14 0.59
N ASP A 47 -8.65 8.64 1.71
CA ASP A 47 -8.31 9.96 2.26
C ASP A 47 -6.79 10.20 2.41
N GLN A 48 -6.05 9.21 2.92
CA GLN A 48 -4.62 9.35 3.16
C GLN A 48 -3.80 9.19 1.88
N PHE A 49 -4.35 8.50 0.86
CA PHE A 49 -3.71 8.14 -0.41
C PHE A 49 -4.66 8.49 -1.60
N PRO A 50 -4.77 9.78 -1.96
CA PRO A 50 -5.72 10.25 -2.98
C PRO A 50 -5.35 9.87 -4.41
N VAL A 51 -4.08 9.55 -4.68
CA VAL A 51 -3.56 9.16 -6.00
C VAL A 51 -2.82 7.82 -5.86
N PRO A 52 -3.54 6.70 -5.65
CA PRO A 52 -2.90 5.40 -5.52
C PRO A 52 -2.51 4.83 -6.88
N ILE A 53 -1.58 3.88 -6.86
CA ILE A 53 -1.13 3.15 -8.04
C ILE A 53 -2.00 1.89 -8.18
N PRO A 54 -2.61 1.62 -9.35
CA PRO A 54 -3.32 0.35 -9.55
C PRO A 54 -2.37 -0.84 -9.38
N ALA A 55 -2.77 -1.84 -8.58
CA ALA A 55 -2.03 -3.09 -8.46
C ALA A 55 -2.21 -3.92 -9.74
N THR A 56 -1.23 -3.89 -10.63
CA THR A 56 -1.25 -4.76 -11.82
C THR A 56 -1.01 -6.23 -11.42
N PRO A 57 -1.33 -7.19 -12.29
CA PRO A 57 -1.02 -8.60 -12.04
C PRO A 57 0.48 -8.84 -11.79
N GLU A 58 1.34 -8.12 -12.51
CA GLU A 58 2.80 -8.20 -12.36
C GLU A 58 3.23 -7.71 -10.98
N VAL A 59 2.73 -6.55 -10.54
CA VAL A 59 3.01 -6.03 -9.18
C VAL A 59 2.51 -7.03 -8.13
N SER A 60 1.30 -7.55 -8.29
CA SER A 60 0.73 -8.50 -7.32
C SER A 60 1.56 -9.77 -7.19
N GLN A 61 2.12 -10.29 -8.29
CA GLN A 61 3.00 -11.47 -8.29
C GLN A 61 4.36 -11.21 -7.65
N LEU A 62 4.83 -9.96 -7.63
CA LEU A 62 6.10 -9.61 -6.99
C LEU A 62 6.02 -9.64 -5.46
N PHE A 63 4.84 -9.41 -4.89
CA PHE A 63 4.65 -9.27 -3.43
C PHE A 63 3.90 -10.42 -2.77
N PHE A 64 3.11 -11.21 -3.51
CA PHE A 64 2.25 -12.25 -2.94
C PHE A 64 2.45 -13.61 -3.61
N ASP A 65 2.64 -14.65 -2.80
CA ASP A 65 2.72 -16.05 -3.28
C ASP A 65 1.42 -16.50 -3.98
N ASN A 66 0.27 -15.99 -3.51
CA ASN A 66 -1.05 -16.25 -4.11
C ASN A 66 -1.77 -14.94 -4.47
N PRO A 67 -1.51 -14.35 -5.66
CA PRO A 67 -2.06 -13.06 -6.05
C PRO A 67 -3.56 -13.08 -6.34
N ARG A 68 -4.21 -14.25 -6.35
CA ARG A 68 -5.67 -14.38 -6.52
C ARG A 68 -6.44 -14.10 -5.23
N SER A 69 -5.78 -14.12 -4.07
CA SER A 69 -6.39 -13.94 -2.76
C SER A 69 -5.48 -13.11 -1.87
N ILE A 70 -5.55 -11.78 -2.03
CA ILE A 70 -4.74 -10.83 -1.26
C ILE A 70 -5.54 -10.32 -0.05
N THR A 71 -5.01 -10.52 1.15
CA THR A 71 -5.54 -9.94 2.38
C THR A 71 -5.00 -8.52 2.56
N VAL A 72 -5.88 -7.55 2.81
CA VAL A 72 -5.52 -6.14 3.04
C VAL A 72 -6.02 -5.68 4.41
N PRO A 73 -5.35 -4.70 5.06
CA PRO A 73 -4.14 -4.00 4.62
C PRO A 73 -2.88 -4.88 4.65
N ALA A 74 -1.97 -4.70 3.68
CA ALA A 74 -0.67 -5.38 3.65
C ALA A 74 0.46 -4.39 3.40
N THR A 75 1.58 -4.54 4.12
CA THR A 75 2.78 -3.70 3.98
C THR A 75 4.06 -4.52 3.87
N PHE A 76 5.04 -4.04 3.12
CA PHE A 76 6.36 -4.66 2.90
C PHE A 76 7.46 -3.63 3.05
#